data_AF-A0A818XMV0-F1
#
_entry.id   AF-A0A818XMV0-F1
#
_cell.length_a   1.000
_cell.length_b   1.000
_cell.length_c   1.000
_cell.angle_alpha   90.00
_cell.angle_beta   90.00
_cell.angle_gamma   90.00
#
_symmetry.space_group_name_H-M   'P 1'
#
loop_
_entity.id
_entity.type
_entity.pdbx_description
1 polymer ?
#
loop_
_entity_poly.entity_id
_entity_poly.type
_entity_poly.pdbx_seq_one_letter_code
_entity_poly.pdbx_strand_id
1 'polypeptide(L)'
;MYNNSFVPPDLSQNLLASNNDGAGNHQFRVYIWLDTATTYYLVVTTNKPIVTGQFTVIVTGLGSLTLSPMNASDTTNIITSQYSTVLTNASEQFCRVGDCSTAAYYYQAFTLNFSIPGYYLFKSISNIDTYGYMYKKILVPADPFENLLASNNDGAGNHQFRVYIWLDTATTYYLVVTTNKPIVTGQFTVIVTGLGSLTLSPMNASGKSQIRFRILL
;
A
#
# COMPACT_ATOMS: atom_id res chain seq x y z
N MET A 1 -12.78 -15.93 -1.45
CA MET A 1 -12.27 -16.62 -2.65
C MET A 1 -11.83 -15.57 -3.63
N TYR A 2 -10.64 -15.74 -4.20
CA TYR A 2 -9.96 -14.71 -4.98
C TYR A 2 -9.58 -15.23 -6.37
N ASN A 3 -9.60 -14.35 -7.36
CA ASN A 3 -9.13 -14.62 -8.72
C ASN A 3 -7.65 -14.29 -8.88
N ASN A 4 -6.88 -15.10 -9.59
CA ASN A 4 -5.48 -14.87 -10.00
C ASN A 4 -4.42 -14.71 -8.88
N SER A 5 -4.72 -13.97 -7.82
CA SER A 5 -3.85 -13.78 -6.66
C SER A 5 -4.65 -13.52 -5.40
N PHE A 6 -4.13 -13.98 -4.26
CA PHE A 6 -4.58 -13.55 -2.94
C PHE A 6 -3.57 -12.55 -2.36
N VAL A 7 -4.08 -11.42 -1.88
CA VAL A 7 -3.28 -10.31 -1.37
C VAL A 7 -3.65 -10.08 0.09
N PRO A 8 -2.92 -10.67 1.06
CA PRO A 8 -3.27 -10.55 2.47
C PRO A 8 -3.41 -9.10 2.98
N PRO A 9 -2.59 -8.13 2.52
CA PRO A 9 -2.74 -6.74 2.93
C PRO A 9 -4.03 -6.06 2.41
N ASP A 10 -4.66 -6.58 1.36
CA ASP A 10 -5.90 -6.03 0.81
C ASP A 10 -6.89 -7.13 0.43
N LEU A 11 -7.71 -7.52 1.40
CA LEU A 11 -8.71 -8.56 1.26
C LEU A 11 -9.86 -8.21 0.28
N SER A 12 -9.94 -6.96 -0.18
CA SER A 12 -10.95 -6.54 -1.16
C SER A 12 -10.52 -6.79 -2.59
N GLN A 13 -9.20 -6.85 -2.84
CA GLN A 13 -8.65 -7.00 -4.18
C GLN A 13 -8.82 -8.41 -4.71
N ASN A 14 -9.24 -8.53 -5.96
CA ASN A 14 -9.57 -9.79 -6.63
C ASN A 14 -10.58 -10.66 -5.88
N LEU A 15 -11.29 -10.11 -4.90
CA LEU A 15 -12.29 -10.84 -4.13
C LEU A 15 -13.47 -11.14 -5.05
N LEU A 16 -13.69 -12.42 -5.30
CA LEU A 16 -14.85 -12.86 -6.08
C LEU A 16 -16.07 -13.08 -5.19
N ALA A 17 -15.83 -13.68 -4.02
CA ALA A 17 -16.88 -13.98 -3.05
C ALA A 17 -16.29 -14.15 -1.65
N SER A 18 -17.04 -13.71 -0.65
CA SER A 18 -16.78 -14.00 0.77
C SER A 18 -18.08 -14.36 1.46
N ASN A 19 -18.02 -15.25 2.44
CA ASN A 19 -19.15 -15.62 3.27
C ASN A 19 -18.63 -16.12 4.62
N ASN A 20 -19.32 -15.78 5.70
CA ASN A 20 -18.94 -16.14 7.07
C ASN A 20 -19.95 -17.07 7.76
N ASP A 21 -21.23 -17.11 7.35
CA ASP A 21 -22.25 -17.96 8.00
C ASP A 21 -23.41 -18.38 7.07
N GLY A 22 -23.24 -18.27 5.76
CA GLY A 22 -24.33 -18.55 4.80
C GLY A 22 -24.71 -20.03 4.66
N ALA A 23 -24.07 -20.94 5.39
CA ALA A 23 -24.49 -22.34 5.51
C ALA A 23 -25.15 -22.67 6.86
N GLY A 24 -25.21 -21.71 7.80
CA GLY A 24 -25.62 -21.94 9.18
C GLY A 24 -24.54 -22.65 10.01
N ASN A 25 -24.73 -22.73 11.33
CA ASN A 25 -23.79 -23.33 12.28
C ASN A 25 -22.35 -22.79 12.16
N HIS A 26 -22.19 -21.50 11.86
CA HIS A 26 -20.89 -20.84 11.69
C HIS A 26 -20.07 -21.42 10.53
N GLN A 27 -20.75 -21.88 9.48
CA GLN A 27 -20.14 -22.42 8.27
C GLN A 27 -20.39 -21.50 7.08
N PHE A 28 -19.36 -21.30 6.27
CA PHE A 28 -19.48 -20.55 5.02
C PHE A 28 -20.02 -21.43 3.89
N ARG A 29 -20.73 -20.82 2.95
CA ARG A 29 -21.06 -21.43 1.66
C ARG A 29 -20.89 -20.41 0.54
N VAL A 30 -20.18 -20.79 -0.52
CA VAL A 30 -19.93 -19.92 -1.68
C VAL A 30 -20.35 -20.67 -2.94
N TYR A 31 -21.17 -20.01 -3.76
CA TYR A 31 -21.54 -20.47 -5.11
C TYR A 31 -20.95 -19.51 -6.13
N ILE A 32 -20.14 -20.03 -7.04
CA ILE A 32 -19.42 -19.21 -8.00
C ILE A 32 -19.09 -19.98 -9.28
N TRP A 33 -19.11 -19.27 -10.40
CA TRP A 33 -18.65 -19.76 -11.69
C TRP A 33 -17.14 -19.57 -11.81
N LEU A 34 -16.43 -20.64 -12.21
CA LEU A 34 -14.98 -20.63 -12.38
C LEU A 34 -14.62 -20.99 -13.81
N ASP A 35 -13.66 -20.25 -14.35
CA ASP A 35 -13.12 -20.46 -15.68
C ASP A 35 -12.07 -21.56 -15.66
N THR A 36 -12.08 -22.39 -16.70
CA THR A 36 -11.09 -23.45 -16.87
C THR A 36 -9.68 -22.88 -17.02
N ALA A 37 -8.67 -23.63 -16.55
CA ALA A 37 -7.25 -23.26 -16.61
C ALA A 37 -6.88 -21.95 -15.89
N THR A 38 -7.74 -21.45 -14.99
CA THR A 38 -7.48 -20.30 -14.13
C THR A 38 -7.19 -20.75 -12.70
N THR A 39 -6.25 -20.08 -12.04
CA THR A 39 -5.90 -20.36 -10.63
C THR A 39 -6.73 -19.46 -9.71
N TYR A 40 -7.39 -20.08 -8.73
CA TYR A 40 -8.18 -19.40 -7.71
C TYR A 40 -7.64 -19.68 -6.33
N TYR A 41 -7.80 -18.70 -5.43
CA TYR A 41 -7.34 -18.82 -4.05
C TYR A 41 -8.55 -18.86 -3.12
N LEU A 42 -8.72 -19.99 -2.43
CA LEU A 42 -9.63 -20.09 -1.31
C LEU A 42 -8.88 -19.76 -0.03
N VAL A 43 -9.33 -18.73 0.68
CA VAL A 43 -8.78 -18.34 1.98
C VAL A 43 -9.83 -18.66 3.02
N VAL A 44 -9.45 -19.51 3.98
CA VAL A 44 -10.25 -19.82 5.15
C VAL A 44 -9.59 -19.14 6.35
N THR A 45 -10.35 -18.31 7.05
CA THR A 45 -9.86 -17.55 8.21
C THR A 45 -10.95 -17.50 9.29
N THR A 46 -10.58 -17.07 10.49
CA THR A 46 -11.48 -16.95 11.63
C THR A 46 -12.08 -15.54 11.72
N ASN A 47 -13.28 -15.43 12.30
CA ASN A 47 -13.94 -14.15 12.52
C ASN A 47 -13.40 -13.38 13.74
N LYS A 48 -12.48 -13.98 14.50
CA LYS A 48 -11.85 -13.43 15.69
C LYS A 48 -10.34 -13.67 15.63
N PRO A 49 -9.54 -12.69 16.09
CA PRO A 49 -8.08 -12.83 16.09
C PRO A 49 -7.63 -14.00 16.99
N ILE A 50 -6.54 -14.66 16.58
CA ILE A 50 -5.80 -15.67 17.38
C ILE A 50 -6.58 -16.97 17.65
N VAL A 51 -7.72 -17.17 16.98
CA VAL A 51 -8.46 -18.44 17.04
C VAL A 51 -7.86 -19.45 16.06
N THR A 52 -7.65 -20.68 16.52
CA THR A 52 -7.19 -21.83 15.70
C THR A 52 -8.17 -22.99 15.83
N GLY A 53 -8.16 -23.90 14.84
CA GLY A 53 -9.03 -25.07 14.84
C GLY A 53 -8.84 -25.89 13.57
N GLN A 54 -9.26 -27.15 13.62
CA GLN A 54 -9.31 -27.99 12.43
C GLN A 54 -10.54 -27.64 11.59
N PHE A 55 -10.40 -27.73 10.27
CA PHE A 55 -11.49 -27.52 9.34
C PHE A 55 -11.35 -28.48 8.16
N THR A 56 -12.48 -28.73 7.50
CA THR A 56 -12.55 -29.49 6.25
C THR A 56 -13.26 -28.61 5.23
N VAL A 57 -12.68 -28.47 4.05
CA VAL A 57 -13.35 -27.83 2.91
C VAL A 57 -13.87 -28.93 2.00
N ILE A 58 -15.16 -28.88 1.70
CA ILE A 58 -15.81 -29.74 0.71
C ILE A 58 -16.09 -28.87 -0.51
N VAL A 59 -15.64 -29.31 -1.68
CA VAL A 59 -15.96 -28.63 -2.94
C VAL A 59 -16.68 -29.59 -3.87
N THR A 60 -17.80 -29.12 -4.40
CA THR A 60 -18.67 -29.86 -5.30
C THR A 60 -18.87 -29.02 -6.56
N GLY A 61 -18.67 -29.62 -7.72
CA GLY A 61 -18.84 -28.94 -9.00
C GLY A 61 -18.90 -29.91 -10.16
N LEU A 62 -19.19 -29.37 -11.34
CA LEU A 62 -19.11 -30.12 -12.59
C LEU A 62 -17.64 -30.26 -12.99
N GLY A 63 -17.15 -31.49 -13.12
CA GLY A 63 -15.76 -31.80 -13.49
C GLY A 63 -14.83 -32.07 -12.30
N SER A 64 -13.57 -32.35 -12.61
CA SER A 64 -12.53 -32.63 -11.61
C SER A 64 -11.94 -31.32 -11.10
N LEU A 65 -12.22 -30.98 -9.83
CA LEU A 65 -11.55 -29.89 -9.14
C LEU A 65 -10.50 -30.45 -8.18
N THR A 66 -9.26 -30.00 -8.32
CA THR A 66 -8.18 -30.34 -7.37
C THR A 66 -8.01 -29.20 -6.39
N LEU A 67 -8.19 -29.48 -5.10
CA LEU A 67 -7.74 -28.59 -4.02
C LEU A 67 -6.32 -28.98 -3.63
N SER A 68 -5.38 -28.10 -3.92
CA SER A 68 -3.99 -28.23 -3.47
C SER A 68 -3.74 -27.23 -2.35
N PRO A 69 -3.19 -27.63 -1.19
CA PRO A 69 -2.78 -26.67 -0.18
C PRO A 69 -1.70 -25.78 -0.78
N MET A 70 -1.93 -24.47 -0.73
CA MET A 70 -0.85 -23.50 -0.95
C MET A 70 0.06 -23.56 0.27
N ASN A 71 1.36 -23.81 0.05
CA ASN A 71 2.30 -23.80 1.17
C ASN A 71 2.27 -22.41 1.79
N ALA A 72 2.20 -22.36 3.12
CA ALA A 72 2.31 -21.10 3.86
C ALA A 72 3.56 -20.31 3.42
N SER A 73 4.61 -21.00 2.95
CA SER A 73 5.84 -20.41 2.42
C SER A 73 5.67 -19.45 1.25
N ASP A 74 4.64 -19.61 0.41
CA ASP A 74 4.33 -18.66 -0.65
C ASP A 74 3.73 -17.34 -0.10
N THR A 75 3.33 -17.33 1.17
CA THR A 75 2.89 -16.14 1.92
C THR A 75 3.84 -15.76 3.07
N THR A 76 4.81 -16.61 3.47
CA THR A 76 5.71 -16.36 4.62
C THR A 76 6.76 -15.28 4.39
N ASN A 77 6.86 -14.76 3.17
CA ASN A 77 7.73 -13.63 2.88
C ASN A 77 6.99 -12.29 2.94
N ILE A 78 5.74 -12.23 3.41
CA ILE A 78 5.10 -10.94 3.64
C ILE A 78 5.68 -10.33 4.92
N ILE A 79 6.40 -9.22 4.78
CA ILE A 79 6.99 -8.50 5.90
C ILE A 79 6.27 -7.18 6.05
N THR A 80 6.05 -6.78 7.31
CA THR A 80 5.60 -5.44 7.66
C THR A 80 6.77 -4.63 8.19
N SER A 81 7.04 -3.50 7.56
CA SER A 81 8.00 -2.50 8.01
C SER A 81 7.27 -1.24 8.45
N GLN A 82 7.87 -0.48 9.37
CA GLN A 82 7.33 0.80 9.78
C GLN A 82 8.42 1.86 9.90
N TYR A 83 8.04 3.11 9.63
CA TYR A 83 8.89 4.28 9.82
C TYR A 83 8.09 5.38 10.49
N SER A 84 8.58 5.92 11.61
CA SER A 84 7.93 6.99 12.38
C SER A 84 8.74 8.26 12.29
N THR A 85 8.09 9.39 12.04
CA THR A 85 8.73 10.72 12.06
C THR A 85 7.69 11.82 12.30
N VAL A 86 8.13 13.08 12.27
CA VAL A 86 7.32 14.26 12.54
C VAL A 86 7.43 15.26 11.38
N LEU A 87 6.29 15.79 10.93
CA LEU A 87 6.24 17.00 10.11
C LEU A 87 6.35 18.20 11.04
N THR A 88 7.29 19.10 10.75
CA THR A 88 7.51 20.33 11.53
C THR A 88 7.45 21.55 10.61
N ASN A 89 7.49 22.75 11.17
CA ASN A 89 7.59 23.98 10.38
C ASN A 89 8.93 24.13 9.64
N ALA A 90 9.93 23.32 9.98
CA ALA A 90 11.22 23.25 9.30
C ALA A 90 11.26 22.21 8.18
N SER A 91 10.21 21.38 8.05
CA SER A 91 10.06 20.45 6.92
C SER A 91 9.91 21.23 5.62
N GLU A 92 10.37 20.65 4.51
CA GLU A 92 10.20 21.24 3.19
C GLU A 92 8.72 21.33 2.80
N GLN A 93 8.43 22.18 1.81
CA GLN A 93 7.09 22.41 1.30
C GLN A 93 6.82 21.66 0.01
N PHE A 94 5.58 21.20 -0.13
CA PHE A 94 5.09 20.43 -1.28
C PHE A 94 3.93 21.20 -1.93
N CYS A 95 3.98 21.41 -3.25
CA CYS A 95 2.95 22.18 -3.97
C CYS A 95 1.67 21.36 -4.22
N ARG A 96 1.12 20.73 -3.19
CA ARG A 96 0.06 19.70 -3.28
C ARG A 96 -1.12 20.06 -4.21
N VAL A 97 -1.56 21.32 -4.18
CA VAL A 97 -2.70 21.83 -4.95
C VAL A 97 -2.29 22.47 -6.29
N GLY A 98 -1.13 22.11 -6.81
CA GLY A 98 -0.58 22.60 -8.08
C GLY A 98 0.18 23.92 -7.99
N ASP A 99 0.10 24.63 -6.86
CA ASP A 99 0.85 25.87 -6.64
C ASP A 99 1.26 26.03 -5.17
N CYS A 100 2.56 26.24 -4.91
CA CYS A 100 3.11 26.52 -3.59
C CYS A 100 2.82 27.94 -3.08
N SER A 101 2.36 28.86 -3.93
CA SER A 101 2.05 30.23 -3.52
C SER A 101 0.77 30.34 -2.69
N THR A 102 -0.15 29.37 -2.86
CA THR A 102 -1.49 29.41 -2.26
C THR A 102 -1.54 28.80 -0.87
N ALA A 103 -0.68 27.82 -0.57
CA ALA A 103 -0.77 27.03 0.64
C ALA A 103 0.53 26.25 0.90
N ALA A 104 1.05 26.37 2.12
CA ALA A 104 2.23 25.65 2.56
C ALA A 104 1.86 24.26 3.12
N TYR A 105 2.24 23.19 2.44
CA TYR A 105 2.11 21.82 2.93
C TYR A 105 3.47 21.25 3.26
N TYR A 106 3.70 20.94 4.54
CA TYR A 106 4.92 20.27 4.96
C TYR A 106 4.92 18.82 4.47
N TYR A 107 6.08 18.30 4.07
CA TYR A 107 6.18 16.91 3.62
C TYR A 107 7.46 16.21 4.08
N GLN A 108 7.41 14.89 4.01
CA GLN A 108 8.58 14.02 4.05
C GLN A 108 8.51 13.08 2.84
N ALA A 109 9.59 13.02 2.08
CA ALA A 109 9.77 12.04 1.01
C ALA A 109 10.62 10.86 1.47
N PHE A 110 10.36 9.69 0.90
CA PHE A 110 11.10 8.47 1.11
C PHE A 110 11.45 7.85 -0.23
N THR A 111 12.71 7.44 -0.39
CA THR A 111 13.08 6.50 -1.45
C THR A 111 12.74 5.08 -0.98
N LEU A 112 12.15 4.29 -1.87
CA LEU A 112 11.76 2.91 -1.57
C LEU A 112 12.86 1.94 -2.00
N ASN A 113 13.34 1.10 -1.08
CA ASN A 113 14.26 0.01 -1.40
C ASN A 113 13.61 -1.33 -1.06
N PHE A 114 13.47 -2.20 -2.06
CA PHE A 114 12.82 -3.50 -1.94
C PHE A 114 13.50 -4.53 -2.84
N SER A 115 13.42 -5.81 -2.45
CA SER A 115 14.16 -6.89 -3.11
C SER A 115 13.32 -7.78 -4.03
N ILE A 116 12.00 -7.68 -3.96
CA ILE A 116 11.07 -8.54 -4.71
C ILE A 116 10.05 -7.66 -5.44
N PRO A 117 9.88 -7.80 -6.77
CA PRO A 117 8.81 -7.11 -7.47
C PRO A 117 7.47 -7.67 -7.01
N GLY A 118 6.49 -6.81 -6.83
CA GLY A 118 5.22 -7.25 -6.27
C GLY A 118 4.32 -6.11 -5.85
N TYR A 119 3.16 -6.48 -5.31
CA TYR A 119 2.27 -5.52 -4.71
C TYR A 119 2.68 -5.19 -3.27
N TYR A 120 2.65 -3.89 -2.96
CA TYR A 120 2.92 -3.35 -1.63
C TYR A 120 1.78 -2.45 -1.18
N LEU A 121 1.41 -2.59 0.09
CA LEU A 121 0.47 -1.74 0.78
C LEU A 121 1.23 -0.74 1.64
N PHE A 122 0.95 0.54 1.45
CA PHE A 122 1.41 1.65 2.27
C PHE A 122 0.20 2.25 2.99
N LYS A 123 0.30 2.48 4.29
CA LYS A 123 -0.70 3.23 5.05
C LYS A 123 -0.05 4.11 6.12
N SER A 124 -0.72 5.18 6.51
CA SER A 124 -0.33 5.96 7.67
C SER A 124 -1.09 5.58 8.94
N ILE A 125 -0.48 5.91 10.07
CA ILE A 125 -1.12 6.05 11.37
C ILE A 125 -0.68 7.38 11.96
N SER A 126 -1.62 8.25 12.28
CA SER A 126 -1.37 9.56 12.86
C SER A 126 -2.64 10.14 13.51
N ASN A 127 -2.46 11.20 14.28
CA ASN A 127 -3.54 12.09 14.73
C ASN A 127 -3.79 13.26 13.75
N ILE A 128 -2.98 13.40 12.70
CA ILE A 128 -3.19 14.40 11.64
C ILE A 128 -3.81 13.74 10.40
N ASP A 129 -4.52 14.54 9.61
CA ASP A 129 -5.09 14.14 8.32
C ASP A 129 -3.98 14.05 7.28
N THR A 130 -3.53 12.83 6.99
CA THR A 130 -2.34 12.55 6.18
C THR A 130 -2.72 12.26 4.73
N TYR A 131 -1.86 12.69 3.80
CA TYR A 131 -2.01 12.45 2.37
C TYR A 131 -0.74 11.78 1.85
N GLY A 132 -0.88 10.62 1.22
CA GLY A 132 0.21 9.88 0.59
C GLY A 132 0.20 10.01 -0.93
N TYR A 133 1.37 10.23 -1.53
CA TYR A 133 1.59 10.24 -2.98
C TYR A 133 2.72 9.28 -3.34
N MET A 134 2.53 8.46 -4.36
CA MET A 134 3.49 7.49 -4.88
C MET A 134 3.97 7.92 -6.27
N TYR A 135 5.28 8.08 -6.43
CA TYR A 135 5.91 8.52 -7.68
C TYR A 135 6.83 7.46 -8.27
N LYS A 136 7.02 7.55 -9.58
CA LYS A 136 8.01 6.77 -10.35
C LYS A 136 9.14 7.66 -10.83
N LYS A 137 10.37 7.15 -10.92
CA LYS A 137 11.57 7.80 -11.53
C LYS A 137 12.07 9.07 -10.84
N ILE A 138 11.31 10.17 -10.88
CA ILE A 138 11.71 11.51 -10.40
C ILE A 138 10.55 12.11 -9.61
N LEU A 139 10.85 12.61 -8.41
CA LEU A 139 9.96 13.43 -7.61
C LEU A 139 10.26 14.91 -7.88
N VAL A 140 9.25 15.67 -8.30
CA VAL A 140 9.34 17.12 -8.47
C VAL A 140 8.37 17.77 -7.47
N PRO A 141 8.81 18.22 -6.28
CA PRO A 141 7.91 18.78 -5.27
C PRO A 141 7.12 20.01 -5.73
N ALA A 142 7.63 20.69 -6.76
CA ALA A 142 7.00 21.84 -7.39
C ALA A 142 5.88 21.48 -8.38
N ASP A 143 5.89 20.25 -8.92
CA ASP A 143 4.87 19.71 -9.81
C ASP A 143 4.42 18.35 -9.27
N PRO A 144 3.45 18.31 -8.34
CA PRO A 144 3.04 17.08 -7.67
C PRO A 144 2.33 16.09 -8.61
N PHE A 145 1.99 16.47 -9.84
CA PHE A 145 1.32 15.59 -10.78
C PHE A 145 2.31 14.90 -11.73
N GLU A 146 3.53 15.43 -11.86
CA GLU A 146 4.56 14.81 -12.67
C GLU A 146 4.97 13.45 -12.10
N ASN A 147 4.94 12.41 -12.94
CA ASN A 147 5.29 11.03 -12.61
C ASN A 147 4.50 10.39 -11.45
N LEU A 148 3.33 10.96 -11.10
CA LEU A 148 2.44 10.42 -10.07
C LEU A 148 1.83 9.10 -10.53
N LEU A 149 1.91 8.07 -9.69
CA LEU A 149 1.29 6.76 -9.94
C LEU A 149 -0.03 6.59 -9.18
N ALA A 150 -0.03 6.98 -7.92
CA ALA A 150 -1.18 6.81 -7.03
C ALA A 150 -1.12 7.83 -5.90
N SER A 151 -2.28 8.24 -5.41
CA SER A 151 -2.36 9.11 -4.23
C SER A 151 -3.66 8.84 -3.48
N ASN A 152 -3.65 9.06 -2.17
CA ASN A 152 -4.81 8.82 -1.30
C ASN A 152 -4.67 9.57 0.04
N ASN A 153 -5.78 9.89 0.71
CA ASN A 153 -5.78 10.55 2.02
C ASN A 153 -6.73 9.97 3.07
N ASP A 154 -7.61 9.04 2.70
CA ASP A 154 -8.59 8.50 3.67
C ASP A 154 -8.92 7.00 3.45
N GLY A 155 -8.12 6.32 2.63
CA GLY A 155 -8.35 4.93 2.27
C GLY A 155 -8.04 3.93 3.40
N ALA A 156 -7.39 4.36 4.48
CA ALA A 156 -7.19 3.57 5.70
C ALA A 156 -8.21 3.92 6.81
N GLY A 157 -9.13 4.86 6.57
CA GLY A 157 -10.02 5.42 7.57
C GLY A 157 -9.30 6.35 8.55
N ASN A 158 -10.08 7.08 9.36
CA ASN A 158 -9.56 8.07 10.31
C ASN A 158 -8.61 9.10 9.67
N HIS A 159 -8.88 9.52 8.44
CA HIS A 159 -8.09 10.51 7.69
C HIS A 159 -6.64 10.07 7.46
N GLN A 160 -6.45 8.76 7.29
CA GLN A 160 -5.16 8.15 7.00
C GLN A 160 -5.12 7.65 5.56
N PHE A 161 -4.00 7.91 4.88
CA PHE A 161 -3.82 7.44 3.52
C PHE A 161 -3.66 5.91 3.48
N ARG A 162 -4.09 5.35 2.34
CA ARG A 162 -3.80 3.97 1.95
C ARG A 162 -3.49 3.94 0.46
N VAL A 163 -2.30 3.45 0.11
CA VAL A 163 -1.87 3.25 -1.28
C VAL A 163 -1.47 1.80 -1.46
N TYR A 164 -2.08 1.13 -2.43
CA TYR A 164 -1.77 -0.25 -2.79
C TYR A 164 -1.33 -0.27 -4.25
N ILE A 165 -0.10 -0.74 -4.51
CA ILE A 165 0.53 -0.58 -5.83
C ILE A 165 1.55 -1.67 -6.13
N TRP A 166 1.67 -2.04 -7.40
CA TRP A 166 2.74 -2.91 -7.90
C TRP A 166 4.04 -2.12 -8.08
N LEU A 167 5.14 -2.63 -7.50
CA LEU A 167 6.48 -2.06 -7.61
C LEU A 167 7.43 -3.06 -8.28
N ASP A 168 8.30 -2.54 -9.13
CA ASP A 168 9.30 -3.30 -9.90
C ASP A 168 10.72 -2.96 -9.44
N THR A 169 11.56 -3.96 -9.20
CA THR A 169 12.90 -3.78 -8.61
C THR A 169 13.87 -3.01 -9.51
N ALA A 170 13.62 -2.90 -10.82
CA ALA A 170 14.44 -2.12 -11.74
C ALA A 170 14.06 -0.64 -11.79
N THR A 171 13.08 -0.21 -10.99
CA THR A 171 12.54 1.15 -11.01
C THR A 171 12.70 1.83 -9.65
N THR A 172 13.14 3.08 -9.65
CA THR A 172 13.11 3.94 -8.46
C THR A 172 11.72 4.50 -8.21
N TYR A 173 11.25 4.38 -6.98
CA TYR A 173 9.97 4.92 -6.52
C TYR A 173 10.16 5.81 -5.31
N TYR A 174 9.25 6.77 -5.14
CA TYR A 174 9.20 7.66 -3.99
C TYR A 174 7.82 7.68 -3.36
N LEU A 175 7.79 7.62 -2.04
CA LEU A 175 6.61 7.92 -1.25
C LEU A 175 6.76 9.32 -0.66
N VAL A 176 5.80 10.20 -0.95
CA VAL A 176 5.66 11.50 -0.27
C VAL A 176 4.51 11.39 0.72
N VAL A 177 4.78 11.75 1.97
CA VAL A 177 3.76 11.92 3.00
C VAL A 177 3.65 13.40 3.34
N THR A 178 2.43 13.92 3.22
CA THR A 178 2.06 15.29 3.56
C THR A 178 0.71 15.28 4.28
N THR A 179 0.04 16.43 4.35
CA THR A 179 -1.25 16.62 5.02
C THR A 179 -2.31 17.10 4.05
N ASN A 180 -3.58 16.81 4.36
CA ASN A 180 -4.71 17.25 3.53
C ASN A 180 -5.02 18.75 3.69
N LYS A 181 -4.61 19.36 4.81
CA LYS A 181 -4.76 20.80 5.08
C LYS A 181 -3.38 21.46 5.26
N PRO A 182 -3.21 22.73 4.87
CA PRO A 182 -1.92 23.39 4.94
C PRO A 182 -1.53 23.74 6.39
N ILE A 183 -0.22 23.93 6.60
CA ILE A 183 0.38 24.35 7.88
C ILE A 183 0.06 23.36 9.03
N VAL A 184 -0.16 22.09 8.68
CA VAL A 184 -0.37 21.03 9.67
C VAL A 184 0.97 20.33 9.96
N THR A 185 1.32 20.28 11.24
CA THR A 185 2.49 19.57 11.77
C THR A 185 2.02 18.44 12.69
N GLY A 186 2.86 17.44 12.88
CA GLY A 186 2.51 16.30 13.73
C GLY A 186 3.30 15.04 13.40
N GLN A 187 3.28 14.11 14.35
CA GLN A 187 3.91 12.81 14.19
C GLN A 187 3.05 11.90 13.32
N PHE A 188 3.69 11.14 12.43
CA PHE A 188 3.03 10.08 11.69
C PHE A 188 3.94 8.84 11.61
N THR A 189 3.30 7.69 11.44
CA THR A 189 3.97 6.42 11.13
C THR A 189 3.50 5.95 9.77
N VAL A 190 4.42 5.59 8.89
CA VAL A 190 4.10 4.83 7.68
C VAL A 190 4.32 3.36 7.97
N ILE A 191 3.31 2.55 7.68
CA ILE A 191 3.38 1.09 7.71
C ILE A 191 3.36 0.61 6.27
N VAL A 192 4.34 -0.23 5.92
CA VAL A 192 4.43 -0.87 4.61
C VAL A 192 4.34 -2.37 4.78
N THR A 193 3.50 -3.03 3.98
CA THR A 193 3.35 -4.48 3.98
C THR A 193 3.44 -5.00 2.54
N GLY A 194 4.30 -5.98 2.30
CA GLY A 194 4.47 -6.59 0.99
C GLY A 194 5.46 -7.74 1.03
N LEU A 195 5.77 -8.32 -0.13
CA LEU A 195 6.70 -9.44 -0.24
C LEU A 195 8.15 -9.01 -0.01
N GLY A 196 8.92 -9.83 0.69
CA GLY A 196 10.31 -9.55 1.04
C GLY A 196 10.44 -8.35 1.96
N SER A 197 11.66 -7.81 2.06
CA SER A 197 11.94 -6.62 2.84
C SER A 197 11.73 -5.37 2.00
N LEU A 198 10.95 -4.41 2.51
CA LEU A 198 10.93 -3.04 2.02
C LEU A 198 11.40 -2.09 3.12
N THR A 199 12.32 -1.20 2.77
CA THR A 199 12.81 -0.14 3.65
C THR A 199 12.50 1.24 3.08
N LEU A 200 12.05 2.13 3.96
CA LEU A 200 11.83 3.53 3.67
C LEU A 200 13.09 4.30 4.04
N SER A 201 13.77 4.87 3.03
CA SER A 201 14.93 5.73 3.27
C SER A 201 14.47 7.18 3.21
N PRO A 202 14.43 7.91 4.35
CA PRO A 202 14.02 9.31 4.35
C PRO A 202 14.96 10.12 3.46
N MET A 203 14.38 10.92 2.59
CA MET A 203 15.13 11.91 1.83
C MET A 203 15.36 13.09 2.77
N ASN A 204 16.62 13.33 3.13
CA ASN A 204 16.99 14.56 3.83
C ASN A 204 16.96 15.73 2.84
N ALA A 205 16.60 16.89 3.36
CA ALA A 205 16.80 18.20 2.72
C ALA A 205 18.30 18.53 2.64
N SER A 206 19.10 17.73 1.94
CA SER A 206 20.52 18.01 1.68
C SER A 206 20.77 17.93 0.19
N GLY A 207 20.26 18.94 -0.51
CA GLY A 207 20.40 19.07 -1.95
C GLY A 207 19.99 20.44 -2.49
N LYS A 208 20.20 21.53 -1.74
CA LYS A 208 20.24 22.87 -2.35
C LYS A 208 21.52 22.99 -3.20
N SER A 209 21.58 22.28 -4.32
CA SER A 209 22.51 22.63 -5.39
C SER A 209 21.94 23.85 -6.10
N GLN A 210 22.47 25.03 -5.75
CA GLN A 210 22.35 26.19 -6.64
C GLN A 210 23.09 25.86 -7.94
N ILE A 211 22.36 25.54 -9.01
CA ILE A 211 22.92 25.63 -10.35
C ILE A 211 22.93 27.12 -10.71
N ARG A 212 24.10 27.76 -10.60
CA ARG A 212 24.31 29.12 -11.11
C ARG A 212 24.57 29.02 -12.61
N PHE A 213 23.63 29.46 -13.43
CA PHE A 213 23.90 29.77 -14.82
C PHE A 213 24.52 31.17 -14.90
N ARG A 214 25.74 31.26 -15.41
CA ARG A 214 26.36 32.54 -15.80
C ARG A 214 26.25 32.65 -17.32
N ILE A 215 25.48 33.61 -17.80
CA ILE A 215 25.57 34.04 -19.20
C ILE A 215 26.88 34.84 -19.30
N LEU A 216 27.82 34.36 -20.12
CA LEU A 216 28.94 35.17 -20.57
C LEU A 216 28.40 36.03 -21.72
N LEU A 217 28.27 37.33 -21.47
CA LEU A 217 28.18 38.35 -22.51
C LEU A 217 29.61 38.76 -22.89
#